data_AF-A0A066TMH9-F1
#
_entry.id   AF-A0A066TMH9-F1
#
_cell.length_a   1.000
_cell.length_b   1.000
_cell.length_c   1.000
_cell.angle_alpha   90.00
_cell.angle_beta   90.00
_cell.angle_gamma   90.00
#
_symmetry.space_group_name_H-M   'P 1'
#
loop_
_entity.id
_entity.type
_entity.pdbx_description
1 polymer ?
#
loop_
_entity_poly.entity_id
_entity_poly.type
_entity_poly.pdbx_seq_one_letter_code
_entity_poly.pdbx_strand_id
1 'polypeptide(L)'
;MLSRRTFVTAGLVAAAASTPLWSAVTTPRARAAAALPLTLKNNSGSGTVYAYISGADTAGRPGFVTADGRFQPLPNPSAPVTPVPDYAIPLGGPGAQLTVTLTDYLIGGRVWFSVGKKIQFFVNPGPGLVQPGFASADPNWQTNWTFCEFTYNSANLYANISYVDMVALPVSMATTGAAGAQSVSPLPDGALGGIADGLRAQHNADGAPWDRLVVTDSAGQVVRVLAPGHSPVDFGGYWTKYLDAVWDHYRTTPLTINGQGGIGSYTGTVSGDAIVFAGLNTNGVPFTKPSAADIFGCASGPLYNSGSDARGAVAARLAAALNRSSLLVAGGNNQPDGVAPAQYYRDATTNHYARLVHQYASIGYAFPYDDVGPTGAQPVDGHLQDPAPTSWTVALGPGAGGGTTPPGSGGTSAYSTIQAEAYNAQSGTQTEPCGDTGGGMDVGWIAAGDWLKYARVDFGSSSPRQFLARLASGAAAGVSGAVLARLDSVSGPVVAEIDFANNGGWQQWQTVPANIVTPATGVHDLYLTFAGSSADFVNVNWFTFTR
;
A
#
# COMPACT_ATOMS: atom_id res chain seq x y z
N MET A 1 12.41 14.96 -11.90
CA MET A 1 12.08 14.05 -10.80
C MET A 1 12.85 14.49 -9.57
N LEU A 2 12.24 15.27 -8.69
CA LEU A 2 12.85 15.65 -7.41
C LEU A 2 12.73 14.45 -6.46
N SER A 3 13.78 13.65 -6.38
CA SER A 3 13.86 12.54 -5.42
C SER A 3 13.92 13.12 -3.99
N ARG A 4 13.02 12.69 -3.10
CA ARG A 4 12.89 13.07 -1.67
C ARG A 4 14.11 12.81 -0.78
N ARG A 5 15.28 12.50 -1.35
CA ARG A 5 16.49 12.06 -0.63
C ARG A 5 17.20 13.14 0.19
N THR A 6 16.68 14.36 0.24
CA THR A 6 17.11 15.33 1.26
C THR A 6 16.45 15.09 2.63
N PHE A 7 15.46 14.19 2.76
CA PHE A 7 14.59 14.16 3.95
C PHE A 7 14.67 12.95 4.89
N VAL A 8 15.41 11.88 4.58
CA VAL A 8 15.55 10.75 5.54
C VAL A 8 16.84 10.85 6.39
N THR A 9 17.76 11.77 6.08
CA THR A 9 18.99 11.98 6.87
C THR A 9 18.84 12.95 8.05
N ALA A 10 17.71 13.65 8.23
CA ALA A 10 17.54 14.68 9.25
C ALA A 10 16.79 14.23 10.53
N GLY A 11 16.45 12.95 10.68
CA GLY A 11 15.67 12.44 11.83
C GLY A 11 16.47 11.99 13.06
N LEU A 12 17.78 12.23 13.14
CA LEU A 12 18.63 11.78 14.25
C LEU A 12 19.38 12.94 14.91
N VAL A 13 18.70 13.74 15.74
CA VAL A 13 19.36 14.52 16.81
C VAL A 13 18.52 14.49 18.09
N ALA A 14 18.96 13.64 19.02
CA ALA A 14 18.93 13.74 20.48
C ALA A 14 17.67 14.27 21.20
N ALA A 15 16.87 13.35 21.74
CA ALA A 15 16.19 13.57 23.02
C ALA A 15 17.08 13.02 24.15
N ALA A 16 17.91 13.88 24.75
CA ALA A 16 18.61 13.57 25.98
C ALA A 16 17.66 13.78 27.18
N ALA A 17 17.01 12.71 27.64
CA ALA A 17 16.33 12.70 28.93
C ALA A 17 17.35 12.31 30.01
N SER A 18 17.59 13.20 30.96
CA SER A 18 18.46 12.99 32.12
C SER A 18 17.78 12.13 33.18
N THR A 19 18.22 10.88 33.35
CA THR A 19 17.94 10.02 34.53
C THR A 19 19.15 9.11 34.81
N PRO A 20 19.34 8.62 36.05
CA PRO A 20 20.66 8.44 36.67
C PRO A 20 21.44 7.22 36.18
N LEU A 21 22.77 7.34 36.29
CA LEU A 21 23.80 6.37 35.92
C LEU A 21 23.54 4.95 36.43
N TRP A 22 23.03 4.09 35.55
CA TRP A 22 23.25 2.65 35.60
C TRP A 22 24.17 2.30 34.44
N SER A 23 25.23 1.55 34.74
CA SER A 23 26.31 1.18 33.82
C SER A 23 25.77 0.71 32.46
N ALA A 24 25.91 1.57 31.44
CA ALA A 24 25.52 1.26 30.08
C ALA A 24 26.48 0.20 29.52
N VAL A 25 26.00 -1.04 29.43
CA VAL A 25 26.57 -2.00 28.49
C VAL A 25 26.37 -1.39 27.10
N THR A 26 27.45 -0.91 26.50
CA THR A 26 27.43 -0.43 25.12
C THR A 26 27.29 -1.65 24.22
N THR A 27 26.06 -2.02 23.88
CA THR A 27 25.82 -2.97 22.80
C THR A 27 26.38 -2.34 21.52
N PRO A 28 27.29 -3.02 20.79
CA PRO A 28 27.80 -2.49 19.54
C PRO A 28 26.62 -2.29 18.58
N ARG A 29 26.48 -1.07 18.04
CA ARG A 29 25.44 -0.75 17.07
C ARG A 29 25.64 -1.63 15.83
N ALA A 30 24.63 -2.43 15.48
CA ALA A 30 24.65 -3.27 14.28
C ALA A 30 24.95 -2.41 13.05
N ARG A 31 25.82 -2.91 12.16
CA ARG A 31 26.22 -2.25 10.92
C ARG A 31 25.97 -3.17 9.74
N ALA A 32 25.55 -2.60 8.63
CA ALA A 32 25.43 -3.32 7.37
C ALA A 32 26.80 -3.89 6.97
N ALA A 33 26.79 -5.13 6.49
CA ALA A 33 27.95 -5.71 5.83
C ALA A 33 28.27 -4.92 4.54
N ALA A 34 29.43 -5.16 3.93
CA ALA A 34 29.70 -4.63 2.59
C ALA A 34 28.98 -5.43 1.49
N ALA A 35 28.55 -6.65 1.79
CA ALA A 35 27.87 -7.55 0.86
C ALA A 35 26.44 -7.85 1.33
N LEU A 36 25.45 -7.69 0.45
CA LEU A 36 24.06 -8.03 0.70
C LEU A 36 23.50 -8.93 -0.41
N PRO A 37 23.13 -10.19 -0.11
CA PRO A 37 22.40 -11.03 -1.04
C PRO A 37 21.01 -10.45 -1.35
N LEU A 38 20.79 -10.04 -2.61
CA LEU A 38 19.51 -9.60 -3.15
C LEU A 38 18.91 -10.70 -4.05
N THR A 39 17.79 -11.27 -3.64
CA THR A 39 17.06 -12.27 -4.43
C THR A 39 15.94 -11.61 -5.23
N LEU A 40 16.02 -11.73 -6.55
CA LEU A 40 15.01 -11.26 -7.50
C LEU A 40 14.11 -12.44 -7.87
N LYS A 41 12.79 -12.28 -7.75
CA LYS A 41 11.81 -13.33 -8.02
C LYS A 41 10.82 -12.94 -9.12
N ASN A 42 10.53 -13.87 -10.02
CA ASN A 42 9.46 -13.74 -11.01
C ASN A 42 8.19 -14.46 -10.53
N ASN A 43 7.28 -13.72 -9.90
CA ASN A 43 5.94 -14.16 -9.51
C ASN A 43 4.85 -13.56 -10.42
N SER A 44 5.23 -13.04 -11.60
CA SER A 44 4.33 -12.29 -12.49
C SER A 44 3.44 -13.16 -13.36
N GLY A 45 3.71 -14.46 -13.43
CA GLY A 45 3.11 -15.36 -14.41
C GLY A 45 3.69 -15.25 -15.83
N SER A 46 4.59 -14.30 -16.10
CA SER A 46 5.23 -14.15 -17.41
C SER A 46 6.44 -15.08 -17.59
N GLY A 47 6.60 -15.61 -18.81
CA GLY A 47 7.79 -16.35 -19.24
C GLY A 47 8.99 -15.48 -19.61
N THR A 48 8.84 -14.16 -19.68
CA THR A 48 9.91 -13.22 -20.06
C THR A 48 9.87 -11.98 -19.18
N VAL A 49 10.82 -11.90 -18.26
CA VAL A 49 10.98 -10.78 -17.32
C VAL A 49 12.44 -10.35 -17.29
N TYR A 50 12.68 -9.04 -17.25
CA TYR A 50 14.01 -8.47 -17.04
C TYR A 50 14.01 -7.63 -15.77
N ALA A 51 15.05 -7.79 -14.95
CA ALA A 51 15.32 -6.93 -13.82
C ALA A 51 16.49 -5.98 -14.11
N TYR A 52 16.54 -4.84 -13.42
CA TYR A 52 17.67 -3.92 -13.43
C TYR A 52 17.89 -3.37 -12.03
N ILE A 53 19.13 -3.13 -11.64
CA ILE A 53 19.45 -2.52 -10.35
C ILE A 53 20.26 -1.27 -10.66
N SER A 54 19.65 -0.10 -10.51
CA SER A 54 20.29 1.21 -10.77
C SER A 54 20.50 1.96 -9.46
N GLY A 55 21.49 2.85 -9.40
CA GLY A 55 21.66 3.78 -8.29
C GLY A 55 22.90 4.63 -8.48
N ALA A 56 23.47 5.11 -7.38
CA ALA A 56 24.72 5.85 -7.34
C ALA A 56 25.66 5.22 -6.31
N ASP A 57 26.96 5.26 -6.59
CA ASP A 57 27.97 4.90 -5.60
C ASP A 57 28.06 5.96 -4.49
N THR A 58 28.94 5.71 -3.51
CA THR A 58 29.18 6.63 -2.39
C THR A 58 29.81 7.97 -2.81
N ALA A 59 30.33 8.08 -4.03
CA ALA A 59 30.80 9.33 -4.62
C ALA A 59 29.71 10.07 -5.43
N GLY A 60 28.49 9.50 -5.50
CA GLY A 60 27.35 10.08 -6.21
C GLY A 60 27.35 9.82 -7.72
N ARG A 61 28.22 8.95 -8.25
CA ARG A 61 28.23 8.61 -9.68
C ARG A 61 27.10 7.64 -9.98
N PRO A 62 26.18 7.93 -10.92
CA PRO A 62 25.09 7.03 -11.27
C PRO A 62 25.61 5.81 -12.03
N GLY A 63 24.93 4.67 -11.90
CA GLY A 63 25.38 3.39 -12.45
C GLY A 63 24.34 2.28 -12.31
N PHE A 64 24.74 1.09 -12.73
CA PHE A 64 23.96 -0.14 -12.63
C PHE A 64 24.78 -1.24 -11.96
N VAL A 65 24.12 -2.15 -11.26
CA VAL A 65 24.72 -3.39 -10.78
C VAL A 65 24.52 -4.47 -11.83
N THR A 66 25.61 -5.15 -12.21
CA THR A 66 25.60 -6.28 -13.15
C THR A 66 25.17 -7.58 -12.46
N ALA A 67 24.85 -8.62 -13.23
CA ALA A 67 24.39 -9.91 -12.70
C ALA A 67 25.39 -10.60 -11.76
N ASP A 68 26.68 -10.25 -11.83
CA ASP A 68 27.74 -10.70 -10.93
C ASP A 68 27.83 -9.90 -9.61
N GLY A 69 26.95 -8.91 -9.41
CA GLY A 69 26.84 -8.14 -8.17
C GLY A 69 27.65 -6.85 -8.11
N ARG A 70 28.45 -6.55 -9.15
CA ARG A 70 29.35 -5.39 -9.18
C ARG A 70 28.67 -4.14 -9.68
N PHE A 71 28.97 -3.00 -9.05
CA PHE A 71 28.52 -1.70 -9.53
C PHE A 71 29.37 -1.20 -10.72
N GLN A 72 28.70 -0.75 -11.78
CA GLN A 72 29.28 -0.17 -12.98
C GLN A 72 28.81 1.29 -13.12
N PRO A 73 29.67 2.29 -12.85
CA PRO A 73 29.32 3.69 -13.05
C PRO A 73 29.11 3.99 -14.54
N LEU A 74 28.12 4.82 -14.84
CA LEU A 74 27.84 5.27 -16.20
C LEU A 74 28.95 6.21 -16.70
N PRO A 75 29.31 6.12 -18.00
CA PRO A 75 30.21 7.08 -18.61
C PRO A 75 29.56 8.48 -18.63
N ASN A 76 30.39 9.52 -18.72
CA ASN A 76 29.94 10.89 -18.96
C ASN A 76 29.81 11.14 -20.47
N PRO A 77 28.60 11.18 -21.05
CA PRO A 77 28.43 11.38 -22.48
C PRO A 77 28.65 12.85 -22.87
N SER A 78 28.94 13.09 -24.15
CA SER A 78 29.01 14.45 -24.71
C SER A 78 27.65 15.04 -25.08
N ALA A 79 26.62 14.21 -25.28
CA ALA A 79 25.28 14.60 -25.70
C ALA A 79 24.21 14.13 -24.70
N PRO A 80 23.10 14.88 -24.54
CA PRO A 80 21.96 14.44 -23.73
C PRO A 80 21.24 13.25 -24.38
N VAL A 81 20.48 12.51 -23.58
CA VAL A 81 19.68 11.35 -24.00
C VAL A 81 20.54 10.32 -24.76
N THR A 82 21.78 10.12 -24.31
CA THR A 82 22.68 9.11 -24.89
C THR A 82 22.26 7.72 -24.40
N PRO A 83 22.04 6.73 -25.27
CA PRO A 83 21.64 5.38 -24.86
C PRO A 83 22.64 4.75 -23.88
N VAL A 84 22.11 4.17 -22.80
CA VAL A 84 22.90 3.40 -21.83
C VAL A 84 23.08 1.96 -22.34
N PRO A 85 24.24 1.32 -22.12
CA PRO A 85 24.42 -0.11 -22.38
C PRO A 85 23.37 -0.97 -21.69
N ASP A 86 23.10 -2.15 -22.23
CA ASP A 86 22.08 -3.03 -21.65
C ASP A 86 22.60 -3.70 -20.36
N TYR A 87 21.97 -3.34 -19.23
CA TYR A 87 22.21 -3.92 -17.90
C TYR A 87 21.09 -4.87 -17.46
N ALA A 88 20.27 -5.38 -18.40
CA ALA A 88 19.20 -6.31 -18.08
C ALA A 88 19.74 -7.58 -17.43
N ILE A 89 19.08 -7.97 -16.34
CA ILE A 89 19.25 -9.26 -15.66
C ILE A 89 18.01 -10.09 -16.03
N PRO A 90 18.10 -11.03 -16.99
CA PRO A 90 16.95 -11.85 -17.37
C PRO A 90 16.53 -12.74 -16.20
N LEU A 91 15.24 -12.67 -15.85
CA LEU A 91 14.63 -13.63 -14.95
C LEU A 91 13.99 -14.74 -15.79
N GLY A 92 14.12 -15.97 -15.32
CA GLY A 92 13.49 -17.13 -15.96
C GLY A 92 11.97 -17.06 -15.92
N GLY A 93 11.31 -18.17 -16.27
CA GLY A 93 9.85 -18.27 -16.27
C GLY A 93 9.20 -18.11 -14.87
N PRO A 94 7.87 -18.29 -14.78
CA PRO A 94 7.14 -18.15 -13.53
C PRO A 94 7.74 -19.00 -12.40
N GLY A 95 7.90 -18.39 -11.22
CA GLY A 95 8.53 -18.99 -10.05
C GLY A 95 10.06 -18.96 -10.05
N ALA A 96 10.70 -18.52 -11.14
CA ALA A 96 12.15 -18.40 -11.19
C ALA A 96 12.66 -17.36 -10.18
N GLN A 97 13.83 -17.64 -9.61
CA GLN A 97 14.54 -16.73 -8.72
C GLN A 97 16.02 -16.70 -9.07
N LEU A 98 16.63 -15.53 -8.87
CA LEU A 98 18.06 -15.30 -9.05
C LEU A 98 18.57 -14.45 -7.90
N THR A 99 19.69 -14.83 -7.31
CA THR A 99 20.35 -14.02 -6.27
C THR A 99 21.54 -13.28 -6.86
N VAL A 100 21.53 -11.96 -6.73
CA VAL A 100 22.62 -11.05 -7.04
C VAL A 100 23.16 -10.52 -5.71
N THR A 101 24.43 -10.74 -5.41
CA THR A 101 25.03 -10.21 -4.18
C THR A 101 25.53 -8.79 -4.44
N LEU A 102 24.89 -7.78 -3.85
CA LEU A 102 25.39 -6.41 -3.91
C LEU A 102 26.74 -6.36 -3.20
N THR A 103 27.83 -6.06 -3.92
CA THR A 103 29.18 -5.97 -3.34
C THR A 103 29.58 -4.56 -2.90
N ASP A 104 28.74 -3.58 -3.23
CA ASP A 104 28.97 -2.16 -3.00
C ASP A 104 27.73 -1.52 -2.37
N TYR A 105 27.94 -0.44 -1.63
CA TYR A 105 26.84 0.40 -1.18
C TYR A 105 26.22 1.15 -2.35
N LEU A 106 24.88 1.17 -2.39
CA LEU A 106 24.11 1.82 -3.42
C LEU A 106 23.16 2.85 -2.82
N ILE A 107 23.43 4.10 -3.14
CA ILE A 107 22.58 5.24 -2.79
C ILE A 107 21.70 5.53 -4.00
N GLY A 108 20.55 6.16 -3.83
CA GLY A 108 19.72 6.50 -4.99
C GLY A 108 18.99 5.32 -5.63
N GLY A 109 19.05 4.12 -5.03
CA GLY A 109 18.76 2.85 -5.69
C GLY A 109 17.32 2.64 -6.16
N ARG A 110 17.17 1.93 -7.28
CA ARG A 110 15.92 1.34 -7.76
C ARG A 110 16.17 -0.08 -8.25
N VAL A 111 15.30 -1.01 -7.86
CA VAL A 111 15.19 -2.33 -8.50
C VAL A 111 14.01 -2.25 -9.45
N TRP A 112 14.31 -2.33 -10.75
CA TRP A 112 13.32 -2.27 -11.82
C TRP A 112 12.97 -3.67 -12.29
N PHE A 113 11.74 -3.82 -12.76
CA PHE A 113 11.33 -4.97 -13.54
C PHE A 113 10.63 -4.53 -14.82
N SER A 114 10.72 -5.36 -15.86
CA SER A 114 9.93 -5.20 -17.08
C SER A 114 9.51 -6.56 -17.64
N VAL A 115 8.33 -6.60 -18.25
CA VAL A 115 7.74 -7.82 -18.82
C VAL A 115 7.74 -7.75 -20.34
N GLY A 116 8.19 -8.82 -21.00
CA GLY A 116 8.17 -9.00 -22.45
C GLY A 116 9.15 -8.12 -23.25
N LYS A 117 9.48 -6.93 -22.78
CA LYS A 117 10.41 -5.99 -23.43
C LYS A 117 11.36 -5.37 -22.40
N LYS A 118 12.62 -5.21 -22.79
CA LYS A 118 13.66 -4.51 -22.00
C LYS A 118 13.34 -3.02 -21.85
N ILE A 119 13.80 -2.43 -20.76
CA ILE A 119 13.75 -0.97 -20.53
C ILE A 119 14.93 -0.31 -21.25
N GLN A 120 14.66 0.78 -21.97
CA GLN A 120 15.67 1.64 -22.56
C GLN A 120 15.99 2.79 -21.60
N PHE A 121 17.20 2.79 -21.04
CA PHE A 121 17.73 3.89 -20.23
C PHE A 121 18.60 4.83 -21.08
N PHE A 122 18.72 6.07 -20.63
CA PHE A 122 19.62 7.06 -21.22
C PHE A 122 20.48 7.75 -20.16
N VAL A 123 21.52 8.45 -20.59
CA VAL A 123 22.39 9.25 -19.72
C VAL A 123 22.62 10.62 -20.34
N ASN A 124 22.57 11.65 -19.51
CA ASN A 124 22.91 13.04 -19.86
C ASN A 124 24.34 13.37 -19.42
N PRO A 125 24.98 14.42 -19.99
CA PRO A 125 26.24 14.95 -19.48
C PRO A 125 26.10 15.33 -18.00
N GLY A 126 27.12 15.06 -17.19
CA GLY A 126 27.07 15.31 -15.75
C GLY A 126 27.65 14.20 -14.88
N PRO A 127 27.70 12.93 -15.31
CA PRO A 127 26.62 12.13 -15.89
C PRO A 127 25.32 12.14 -15.07
N GLY A 128 24.16 12.04 -15.72
CA GLY A 128 22.86 11.89 -15.05
C GLY A 128 22.01 10.79 -15.69
N LEU A 129 21.65 9.76 -14.93
CA LEU A 129 20.74 8.71 -15.40
C LEU A 129 19.36 9.30 -15.72
N VAL A 130 18.94 9.14 -16.97
CA VAL A 130 17.58 9.43 -17.43
C VAL A 130 16.78 8.14 -17.29
N GLN A 131 15.79 8.20 -16.40
CA GLN A 131 14.92 7.10 -16.06
C GLN A 131 13.69 7.08 -16.99
N PRO A 132 12.94 5.96 -17.08
CA PRO A 132 11.70 5.91 -17.84
C PRO A 132 10.75 7.07 -17.50
N GLY A 133 10.33 7.82 -18.51
CA GLY A 133 9.43 8.95 -18.38
C GLY A 133 7.95 8.58 -18.42
N PHE A 134 7.12 9.51 -17.98
CA PHE A 134 5.66 9.39 -17.96
C PHE A 134 4.97 10.09 -19.14
N ALA A 135 5.73 10.46 -20.17
CA ALA A 135 5.20 11.05 -21.39
C ALA A 135 5.00 9.96 -22.46
N SER A 136 3.99 10.12 -23.31
CA SER A 136 3.70 9.18 -24.39
C SER A 136 4.80 9.09 -25.46
N ALA A 137 5.67 10.09 -25.53
CA ALA A 137 6.85 10.09 -26.39
C ALA A 137 8.03 9.27 -25.83
N ASP A 138 7.98 8.85 -24.56
CA ASP A 138 9.04 8.05 -23.97
C ASP A 138 9.08 6.65 -24.63
N PRO A 139 10.27 6.12 -24.99
CA PRO A 139 10.38 4.81 -25.64
C PRO A 139 9.91 3.64 -24.75
N ASN A 140 9.76 3.86 -23.44
CA ASN A 140 9.26 2.92 -22.46
C ASN A 140 7.78 3.13 -22.13
N TRP A 141 7.08 4.05 -22.80
CA TRP A 141 5.68 4.40 -22.49
C TRP A 141 4.76 3.17 -22.42
N GLN A 142 4.84 2.32 -23.46
CA GLN A 142 4.05 1.08 -23.59
C GLN A 142 4.75 -0.16 -23.01
N THR A 143 5.97 -0.02 -22.50
CA THR A 143 6.66 -1.13 -21.84
C THR A 143 6.02 -1.34 -20.47
N ASN A 144 5.70 -2.60 -20.14
CA ASN A 144 5.15 -2.94 -18.84
C ASN A 144 6.29 -3.06 -17.81
N TRP A 145 6.55 -1.99 -17.06
CA TRP A 145 7.63 -1.91 -16.08
C TRP A 145 7.14 -1.34 -14.74
N THR A 146 7.86 -1.69 -13.69
CA THR A 146 7.64 -1.23 -12.31
C THR A 146 8.98 -1.14 -11.57
N PHE A 147 9.00 -0.56 -10.37
CA PHE A 147 10.19 -0.52 -9.53
C PHE A 147 9.87 -0.43 -8.05
N CYS A 148 10.82 -0.83 -7.20
CA CYS A 148 10.90 -0.37 -5.82
C CYS A 148 12.16 0.47 -5.62
N GLU A 149 12.14 1.33 -4.61
CA GLU A 149 13.26 2.22 -4.28
C GLU A 149 14.04 1.66 -3.10
N PHE A 150 15.34 1.94 -3.03
CA PHE A 150 16.15 1.55 -1.89
C PHE A 150 17.40 2.41 -1.68
N THR A 151 17.92 2.38 -0.47
CA THR A 151 19.25 2.84 -0.11
C THR A 151 19.92 1.75 0.68
N TYR A 152 21.11 1.34 0.26
CA TYR A 152 21.95 0.43 1.01
C TYR A 152 23.28 1.11 1.29
N ASN A 153 23.56 1.38 2.56
CA ASN A 153 24.78 2.03 3.01
C ASN A 153 25.29 1.36 4.29
N SER A 154 26.38 1.87 4.86
CA SER A 154 27.00 1.32 6.07
C SER A 154 26.12 1.36 7.32
N ALA A 155 25.02 2.12 7.31
CA ALA A 155 24.13 2.29 8.44
C ALA A 155 22.81 1.50 8.32
N ASN A 156 22.30 1.23 7.11
CA ASN A 156 21.09 0.44 6.91
C ASN A 156 20.86 0.03 5.44
N LEU A 157 19.95 -0.94 5.26
CA LEU A 157 19.04 -0.99 4.13
C LEU A 157 17.75 -0.25 4.50
N TYR A 158 17.32 0.66 3.64
CA TYR A 158 15.98 1.23 3.62
C TYR A 158 15.40 0.97 2.23
N ALA A 159 14.25 0.32 2.11
CA ALA A 159 13.61 0.04 0.82
C ALA A 159 12.11 0.27 0.90
N ASN A 160 11.49 0.83 -0.14
CA ASN A 160 10.07 1.17 -0.14
C ASN A 160 9.40 0.90 -1.50
N ILE A 161 8.10 0.61 -1.44
CA ILE A 161 7.17 0.68 -2.59
C ILE A 161 6.36 1.96 -2.46
N SER A 162 6.09 2.62 -3.58
CA SER A 162 5.36 3.88 -3.62
C SER A 162 4.47 3.96 -4.85
N TYR A 163 3.26 4.49 -4.67
CA TYR A 163 2.31 4.78 -5.74
C TYR A 163 2.20 6.29 -6.00
N VAL A 164 3.14 7.08 -5.47
CA VAL A 164 3.16 8.55 -5.65
C VAL A 164 3.32 8.95 -7.11
N ASP A 165 4.04 8.14 -7.89
CA ASP A 165 4.22 8.38 -9.32
C ASP A 165 3.21 7.61 -10.16
N MET A 166 2.96 6.35 -9.81
CA MET A 166 2.16 5.43 -10.62
C MET A 166 1.76 4.17 -9.84
N VAL A 167 0.69 3.51 -10.29
CA VAL A 167 0.45 2.09 -10.08
C VAL A 167 0.85 1.34 -11.35
N ALA A 168 1.62 0.26 -11.20
CA ALA A 168 2.02 -0.62 -12.29
C ALA A 168 1.95 -2.08 -11.81
N LEU A 169 2.76 -2.97 -12.38
CA LEU A 169 2.87 -4.33 -11.89
C LEU A 169 3.22 -4.38 -10.39
N PRO A 170 2.58 -5.28 -9.62
CA PRO A 170 2.84 -5.41 -8.20
C PRO A 170 4.29 -5.81 -7.92
N VAL A 171 4.87 -5.22 -6.89
CA VAL A 171 6.17 -5.60 -6.33
C VAL A 171 5.96 -5.95 -4.87
N SER A 172 6.64 -6.98 -4.37
CA SER A 172 6.75 -7.24 -2.94
C SER A 172 8.21 -7.26 -2.51
N MET A 173 8.46 -7.06 -1.22
CA MET A 173 9.79 -7.08 -0.66
C MET A 173 9.81 -7.82 0.67
N ALA A 174 10.93 -8.47 0.98
CA ALA A 174 11.19 -9.03 2.30
C ALA A 174 12.65 -8.91 2.66
N THR A 175 12.96 -8.67 3.94
CA THR A 175 14.33 -8.64 4.46
C THR A 175 14.43 -9.44 5.74
N THR A 176 15.60 -10.01 5.98
CA THR A 176 16.00 -10.58 7.27
C THR A 176 17.30 -9.93 7.68
N GLY A 177 17.44 -9.59 8.96
CA GLY A 177 18.65 -9.01 9.51
C GLY A 177 18.54 -8.73 11.00
N ALA A 178 19.25 -7.71 11.47
CA ALA A 178 19.27 -7.35 12.89
C ALA A 178 17.94 -6.76 13.38
N ALA A 179 17.09 -6.25 12.49
CA ALA A 179 15.73 -5.80 12.84
C ALA A 179 14.70 -6.94 12.77
N GLY A 180 15.13 -8.19 12.55
CA GLY A 180 14.26 -9.35 12.39
C GLY A 180 13.75 -9.52 10.96
N ALA A 181 12.80 -10.43 10.77
CA ALA A 181 12.14 -10.63 9.49
C ALA A 181 11.09 -9.53 9.25
N GLN A 182 11.11 -8.92 8.08
CA GLN A 182 10.18 -7.87 7.67
C GLN A 182 9.68 -8.13 6.24
N SER A 183 8.46 -7.70 5.94
CA SER A 183 7.86 -7.86 4.60
C SER A 183 6.93 -6.71 4.24
N VAL A 184 6.95 -6.33 2.95
CA VAL A 184 5.99 -5.44 2.32
C VAL A 184 5.27 -6.26 1.24
N SER A 185 3.96 -6.43 1.43
CA SER A 185 3.09 -7.16 0.51
C SER A 185 2.92 -6.42 -0.83
N PRO A 186 2.71 -7.17 -1.93
CA PRO A 186 2.37 -6.56 -3.21
C PRO A 186 0.94 -6.03 -3.20
N LEU A 187 0.60 -5.18 -4.20
CA LEU A 187 -0.80 -5.00 -4.57
C LEU A 187 -1.42 -6.37 -4.92
N PRO A 188 -2.68 -6.61 -4.52
CA PRO A 188 -3.38 -7.84 -4.87
C PRO A 188 -3.53 -7.98 -6.39
N ASP A 189 -3.71 -9.21 -6.85
CA ASP A 189 -3.94 -9.47 -8.26
C ASP A 189 -5.18 -8.69 -8.77
N GLY A 190 -5.13 -8.24 -10.01
CA GLY A 190 -6.18 -7.41 -10.61
C GLY A 190 -6.27 -5.96 -10.12
N ALA A 191 -5.53 -5.55 -9.07
CA ALA A 191 -5.60 -4.18 -8.54
C ALA A 191 -5.34 -3.10 -9.61
N LEU A 192 -4.33 -3.28 -10.47
CA LEU A 192 -4.02 -2.34 -11.55
C LEU A 192 -5.22 -2.14 -12.50
N GLY A 193 -5.90 -3.22 -12.87
CA GLY A 193 -7.10 -3.18 -13.70
C GLY A 193 -8.27 -2.51 -12.97
N GLY A 194 -8.53 -2.91 -11.72
CA GLY A 194 -9.61 -2.35 -10.91
C GLY A 194 -9.45 -0.85 -10.64
N ILE A 195 -8.22 -0.36 -10.44
CA ILE A 195 -7.93 1.07 -10.29
C ILE A 195 -8.18 1.80 -11.62
N ALA A 196 -7.71 1.24 -12.75
CA ALA A 196 -7.93 1.83 -14.06
C ALA A 196 -9.43 1.93 -14.41
N ASP A 197 -10.20 0.88 -14.15
CA ASP A 197 -11.65 0.87 -14.37
C ASP A 197 -12.37 1.85 -13.44
N GLY A 198 -11.95 1.92 -12.17
CA GLY A 198 -12.45 2.90 -11.22
C GLY A 198 -12.22 4.35 -11.69
N LEU A 199 -11.07 4.65 -12.28
CA LEU A 199 -10.76 5.98 -12.82
C LEU A 199 -11.58 6.30 -14.07
N ARG A 200 -11.76 5.34 -14.98
CA ARG A 200 -12.66 5.51 -16.14
C ARG A 200 -14.10 5.75 -15.70
N ALA A 201 -14.57 4.98 -14.72
CA ALA A 201 -15.90 5.16 -14.15
C ALA A 201 -16.04 6.54 -13.48
N GLN A 202 -14.99 7.01 -12.79
CA GLN A 202 -14.97 8.33 -12.17
C GLN A 202 -15.05 9.44 -13.22
N HIS A 203 -14.26 9.35 -14.31
CA HIS A 203 -14.36 10.27 -15.44
C HIS A 203 -15.78 10.33 -16.01
N ASN A 204 -16.44 9.18 -16.19
CA ASN A 204 -17.81 9.14 -16.69
C ASN A 204 -18.81 9.80 -15.71
N ALA A 205 -18.50 9.84 -14.42
CA ALA A 205 -19.37 10.42 -13.39
C ALA A 205 -19.22 11.94 -13.25
N ASP A 206 -17.98 12.47 -13.35
CA ASP A 206 -17.69 13.89 -13.06
C ASP A 206 -17.07 14.68 -14.22
N GLY A 207 -16.68 14.01 -15.31
CA GLY A 207 -16.05 14.62 -16.49
C GLY A 207 -14.59 15.03 -16.29
N ALA A 208 -14.01 14.89 -15.09
CA ALA A 208 -12.61 15.20 -14.82
C ALA A 208 -11.68 14.16 -15.47
N PRO A 209 -10.44 14.51 -15.84
CA PRO A 209 -9.60 13.69 -16.72
C PRO A 209 -8.95 12.45 -16.05
N TRP A 210 -9.68 11.76 -15.17
CA TRP A 210 -9.23 10.55 -14.49
C TRP A 210 -8.89 9.41 -15.46
N ASP A 211 -9.62 9.28 -16.57
CA ASP A 211 -9.37 8.31 -17.63
C ASP A 211 -7.99 8.51 -18.31
N ARG A 212 -7.50 9.76 -18.36
CA ARG A 212 -6.21 10.12 -18.96
C ARG A 212 -5.01 9.67 -18.16
N LEU A 213 -5.22 9.23 -16.92
CA LEU A 213 -4.18 8.62 -16.10
C LEU A 213 -3.91 7.17 -16.49
N VAL A 214 -4.80 6.52 -17.24
CA VAL A 214 -4.69 5.11 -17.60
C VAL A 214 -3.83 4.92 -18.85
N VAL A 215 -2.73 4.20 -18.71
CA VAL A 215 -1.78 3.90 -19.80
C VAL A 215 -1.98 2.47 -20.28
N THR A 216 -2.09 2.33 -21.59
CA THR A 216 -2.25 1.03 -22.26
C THR A 216 -1.12 0.75 -23.24
N ASP A 217 -0.84 -0.53 -23.47
CA ASP A 217 0.01 -0.96 -24.58
C ASP A 217 -0.74 -0.90 -25.93
N SER A 218 -0.07 -1.32 -27.01
CA SER A 218 -0.65 -1.34 -28.35
C SER A 218 -1.83 -2.32 -28.51
N ALA A 219 -1.99 -3.28 -27.59
CA ALA A 219 -3.11 -4.21 -27.57
C ALA A 219 -4.28 -3.70 -26.71
N GLY A 220 -4.15 -2.53 -26.09
CA GLY A 220 -5.16 -1.94 -25.20
C GLY A 220 -5.12 -2.49 -23.77
N GLN A 221 -4.15 -3.33 -23.42
CA GLN A 221 -3.98 -3.83 -22.07
C GLN A 221 -3.43 -2.71 -21.18
N VAL A 222 -4.02 -2.53 -20.00
CA VAL A 222 -3.52 -1.58 -19.00
C VAL A 222 -2.14 -2.05 -18.53
N VAL A 223 -1.13 -1.19 -18.72
CA VAL A 223 0.24 -1.41 -18.25
C VAL A 223 0.58 -0.56 -17.03
N ARG A 224 -0.15 0.53 -16.81
CA ARG A 224 0.11 1.49 -15.73
C ARG A 224 -1.04 2.47 -15.55
N VAL A 225 -1.20 2.96 -14.33
CA VAL A 225 -2.01 4.13 -13.98
C VAL A 225 -1.09 5.19 -13.41
N LEU A 226 -1.06 6.38 -14.00
CA LEU A 226 -0.28 7.51 -13.50
C LEU A 226 -0.95 8.15 -12.29
N ALA A 227 -0.16 8.61 -11.33
CA ALA A 227 -0.68 9.52 -10.32
C ALA A 227 -1.06 10.87 -10.95
N PRO A 228 -2.05 11.61 -10.40
CA PRO A 228 -2.53 12.86 -11.01
C PRO A 228 -1.46 13.94 -11.17
N GLY A 229 -0.40 13.93 -10.34
CA GLY A 229 0.76 14.82 -10.49
C GLY A 229 1.55 14.61 -11.79
N HIS A 230 1.38 13.45 -12.45
CA HIS A 230 1.96 13.13 -13.76
C HIS A 230 0.90 13.08 -14.86
N SER A 231 -0.28 13.64 -14.61
CA SER A 231 -1.35 13.68 -15.62
C SER A 231 -0.87 14.34 -16.91
N PRO A 232 -1.14 13.76 -18.09
CA PRO A 232 -0.80 14.37 -19.36
C PRO A 232 -1.68 15.59 -19.70
N VAL A 233 -2.74 15.82 -18.92
CA VAL A 233 -3.69 16.93 -19.10
C VAL A 233 -3.96 17.62 -17.76
N ASP A 234 -4.28 18.90 -17.81
CA ASP A 234 -4.62 19.69 -16.62
C ASP A 234 -6.01 19.32 -16.06
N PHE A 235 -6.11 19.25 -14.74
CA PHE A 235 -7.38 19.10 -14.01
C PHE A 235 -8.12 20.44 -13.85
N GLY A 236 -7.48 21.56 -14.15
CA GLY A 236 -8.09 22.89 -14.18
C GLY A 236 -8.80 23.24 -12.87
N GLY A 237 -10.05 23.67 -12.96
CA GLY A 237 -10.90 24.07 -11.83
C GLY A 237 -11.51 22.93 -11.01
N TYR A 238 -11.02 21.68 -11.14
CA TYR A 238 -11.59 20.51 -10.44
C TYR A 238 -11.82 20.74 -8.93
N TRP A 239 -10.87 21.42 -8.27
CA TRP A 239 -10.92 21.69 -6.83
C TRP A 239 -11.69 22.95 -6.43
N THR A 240 -12.09 23.80 -7.38
CA THR A 240 -12.62 25.15 -7.09
C THR A 240 -13.81 25.10 -6.13
N LYS A 241 -14.80 24.25 -6.40
CA LYS A 241 -16.00 24.15 -5.56
C LYS A 241 -15.67 23.72 -4.13
N TYR A 242 -14.78 22.74 -3.96
CA TYR A 242 -14.37 22.27 -2.64
C TYR A 242 -13.56 23.34 -1.89
N LEU A 243 -12.62 24.00 -2.56
CA LEU A 243 -11.80 25.05 -1.97
C LEU A 243 -12.62 26.29 -1.60
N ASP A 244 -13.64 26.64 -2.37
CA ASP A 244 -14.57 27.71 -2.02
C ASP A 244 -15.30 27.39 -0.71
N ALA A 245 -15.85 26.18 -0.60
CA ALA A 245 -16.53 25.73 0.62
C ALA A 245 -15.60 25.66 1.84
N VAL A 246 -14.37 25.14 1.66
CA VAL A 246 -13.34 25.10 2.71
C VAL A 246 -13.00 26.51 3.18
N TRP A 247 -12.71 27.43 2.26
CA TRP A 247 -12.31 28.79 2.64
C TRP A 247 -13.46 29.54 3.30
N ASP A 248 -14.68 29.41 2.80
CA ASP A 248 -15.83 30.09 3.40
C ASP A 248 -16.16 29.54 4.79
N HIS A 249 -16.07 28.22 4.99
CA HIS A 249 -16.24 27.60 6.30
C HIS A 249 -15.24 28.14 7.34
N TYR A 250 -13.95 28.20 6.97
CA TYR A 250 -12.90 28.65 7.89
C TYR A 250 -12.74 30.17 8.00
N ARG A 251 -13.62 30.98 7.38
CA ARG A 251 -13.72 32.42 7.71
C ARG A 251 -14.16 32.63 9.15
N THR A 252 -15.09 31.81 9.62
CA THR A 252 -15.69 31.94 10.97
C THR A 252 -15.38 30.76 11.88
N THR A 253 -14.86 29.66 11.35
CA THR A 253 -14.47 28.49 12.12
C THR A 253 -12.94 28.38 12.20
N PRO A 254 -12.34 28.26 13.39
CA PRO A 254 -10.90 28.05 13.51
C PRO A 254 -10.48 26.67 12.96
N LEU A 255 -9.45 26.64 12.13
CA LEU A 255 -8.73 25.44 11.70
C LEU A 255 -7.44 25.31 12.51
N THR A 256 -7.27 24.18 13.19
CA THR A 256 -6.03 23.81 13.88
C THR A 256 -5.27 22.78 13.08
N ILE A 257 -3.99 23.04 12.83
CA ILE A 257 -3.03 22.11 12.24
C ILE A 257 -1.99 21.74 13.28
N ASN A 258 -1.97 20.47 13.69
CA ASN A 258 -0.91 19.92 14.52
C ASN A 258 0.30 19.55 13.65
N GLY A 259 1.41 20.28 13.81
CA GLY A 259 2.68 20.01 13.14
C GLY A 259 3.37 18.72 13.63
N GLN A 260 2.91 18.17 14.77
CA GLN A 260 3.42 16.98 15.45
C GLN A 260 4.88 17.09 15.91
N GLY A 261 5.28 16.21 16.84
CA GLY A 261 6.60 16.27 17.46
C GLY A 261 6.84 17.60 18.18
N GLY A 262 8.06 18.14 18.08
CA GLY A 262 8.45 19.40 18.73
C GLY A 262 7.92 20.69 18.07
N ILE A 263 7.16 20.59 16.96
CA ILE A 263 6.70 21.76 16.19
C ILE A 263 5.46 22.40 16.82
N GLY A 264 4.63 21.62 17.51
CA GLY A 264 3.38 22.11 18.11
C GLY A 264 2.24 22.32 17.12
N SER A 265 1.16 22.97 17.58
CA SER A 265 -0.06 23.20 16.81
C SER A 265 -0.25 24.67 16.48
N TYR A 266 -0.83 24.93 15.31
CA TYR A 266 -1.12 26.27 14.82
C TYR A 266 -2.61 26.38 14.48
N THR A 267 -3.28 27.41 15.02
CA THR A 267 -4.70 27.67 14.77
C THR A 267 -4.86 28.94 13.95
N GLY A 268 -5.75 28.90 12.96
CA GLY A 268 -5.98 30.01 12.06
C GLY A 268 -7.40 30.08 11.52
N THR A 269 -7.72 31.21 10.90
CA THR A 269 -8.96 31.46 10.15
C THR A 269 -8.61 32.08 8.80
N VAL A 270 -9.57 32.07 7.87
CA VAL A 270 -9.41 32.76 6.59
C VAL A 270 -9.48 34.26 6.80
N SER A 271 -8.45 34.97 6.34
CA SER A 271 -8.40 36.43 6.25
C SER A 271 -8.00 36.81 4.82
N GLY A 272 -8.85 37.61 4.16
CA GLY A 272 -8.72 37.85 2.71
C GLY A 272 -8.90 36.55 1.92
N ASP A 273 -7.85 36.16 1.20
CA ASP A 273 -7.76 34.97 0.33
C ASP A 273 -6.94 33.81 0.94
N ALA A 274 -6.37 33.99 2.13
CA ALA A 274 -5.48 33.02 2.77
C ALA A 274 -6.00 32.55 4.13
N ILE A 275 -5.67 31.31 4.50
CA ILE A 275 -5.76 30.84 5.89
C ILE A 275 -4.55 31.43 6.64
N VAL A 276 -4.81 32.19 7.69
CA VAL A 276 -3.77 32.85 8.50
C VAL A 276 -3.66 32.13 9.84
N PHE A 277 -2.56 31.40 10.03
CA PHE A 277 -2.24 30.70 11.27
C PHE A 277 -1.51 31.62 12.24
N ALA A 278 -2.04 31.76 13.45
CA ALA A 278 -1.44 32.60 14.49
C ALA A 278 -0.05 32.09 14.88
N GLY A 279 0.94 32.99 14.90
CA GLY A 279 2.33 32.68 15.29
C GLY A 279 3.13 31.84 14.29
N LEU A 280 2.57 31.52 13.11
CA LEU A 280 3.29 30.78 12.07
C LEU A 280 4.05 31.74 11.16
N ASN A 281 5.37 31.54 11.01
CA ASN A 281 6.14 32.18 9.95
C ASN A 281 5.86 31.48 8.62
N THR A 282 5.28 32.19 7.65
CA THR A 282 4.92 31.63 6.33
C THR A 282 6.08 31.66 5.34
N ASN A 283 7.26 32.16 5.73
CA ASN A 283 8.41 32.39 4.85
C ASN A 283 8.05 33.19 3.59
N GLY A 284 7.08 34.12 3.71
CA GLY A 284 6.60 34.93 2.59
C GLY A 284 5.64 34.23 1.62
N VAL A 285 5.26 32.96 1.88
CA VAL A 285 4.35 32.19 1.02
C VAL A 285 3.03 31.90 1.76
N PRO A 286 1.97 32.70 1.53
CA PRO A 286 0.68 32.55 2.21
C PRO A 286 -0.06 31.27 1.82
N PHE A 287 -0.92 30.77 2.72
CA PHE A 287 -1.81 29.64 2.44
C PHE A 287 -3.07 30.09 1.70
N THR A 288 -2.91 30.58 0.46
CA THR A 288 -4.04 30.89 -0.44
C THR A 288 -4.65 29.61 -1.03
N LYS A 289 -5.76 29.72 -1.78
CA LYS A 289 -6.38 28.56 -2.45
C LYS A 289 -5.39 27.93 -3.45
N PRO A 290 -5.00 26.66 -3.26
CA PRO A 290 -4.05 25.98 -4.15
C PRO A 290 -4.69 25.54 -5.47
N SER A 291 -3.87 25.36 -6.51
CA SER A 291 -4.29 24.74 -7.77
C SER A 291 -4.39 23.20 -7.66
N ALA A 292 -4.95 22.54 -8.68
CA ALA A 292 -4.94 21.08 -8.76
C ALA A 292 -3.53 20.48 -8.75
N ALA A 293 -2.58 21.12 -9.46
CA ALA A 293 -1.17 20.73 -9.46
C ALA A 293 -0.54 20.86 -8.07
N ASP A 294 -0.85 21.93 -7.32
CA ASP A 294 -0.34 22.12 -5.97
C ASP A 294 -0.87 21.04 -5.02
N ILE A 295 -2.16 20.69 -5.12
CA ILE A 295 -2.79 19.66 -4.26
C ILE A 295 -2.21 18.28 -4.58
N PHE A 296 -2.23 17.85 -5.84
CA PHE A 296 -1.76 16.52 -6.20
C PHE A 296 -0.24 16.35 -6.03
N GLY A 297 0.53 17.40 -6.34
CA GLY A 297 1.98 17.37 -6.29
C GLY A 297 2.58 17.68 -4.92
N CYS A 298 1.82 18.34 -4.03
CA CYS A 298 2.25 18.70 -2.67
C CYS A 298 3.61 19.43 -2.59
N ALA A 299 4.00 20.17 -3.64
CA ALA A 299 5.37 20.67 -3.78
C ALA A 299 5.46 22.13 -4.25
N SER A 300 4.34 22.77 -4.58
CA SER A 300 4.30 24.10 -5.18
C SER A 300 3.21 24.99 -4.57
N GLY A 301 3.26 26.27 -4.94
CA GLY A 301 2.26 27.25 -4.54
C GLY A 301 2.12 27.34 -3.02
N PRO A 302 0.89 27.46 -2.50
CA PRO A 302 0.62 27.51 -1.06
C PRO A 302 1.12 26.28 -0.28
N LEU A 303 1.24 25.13 -0.97
CA LEU A 303 1.60 23.83 -0.39
C LEU A 303 3.08 23.48 -0.59
N TYR A 304 3.91 24.43 -1.02
CA TYR A 304 5.36 24.24 -1.13
C TYR A 304 5.95 23.76 0.21
N ASN A 305 6.96 22.88 0.14
CA ASN A 305 7.67 22.35 1.30
C ASN A 305 8.92 23.18 1.63
N SER A 306 8.86 23.94 2.73
CA SER A 306 10.01 24.70 3.27
C SER A 306 11.01 23.89 4.10
N GLY A 307 10.81 22.57 4.15
CA GLY A 307 11.66 21.63 4.84
C GLY A 307 11.16 21.30 6.24
N SER A 308 12.08 21.12 7.18
CA SER A 308 11.77 20.64 8.53
C SER A 308 11.24 21.75 9.47
N ASP A 309 10.84 22.90 8.91
CA ASP A 309 10.31 24.01 9.69
C ASP A 309 8.79 23.88 9.94
N ALA A 310 8.27 24.74 10.80
CA ALA A 310 6.85 24.73 11.17
C ALA A 310 5.92 24.92 9.96
N ARG A 311 6.32 25.76 9.00
CA ARG A 311 5.54 25.99 7.78
C ARG A 311 5.49 24.73 6.92
N GLY A 312 6.61 24.04 6.74
CA GLY A 312 6.68 22.78 5.98
C GLY A 312 5.80 21.71 6.62
N ALA A 313 5.83 21.62 7.95
CA ALA A 313 4.93 20.73 8.68
C ALA A 313 3.45 21.08 8.45
N VAL A 314 3.06 22.36 8.58
CA VAL A 314 1.68 22.80 8.34
C VAL A 314 1.24 22.55 6.88
N ALA A 315 2.11 22.86 5.91
CA ALA A 315 1.85 22.63 4.49
C ALA A 315 1.62 21.14 4.18
N ALA A 316 2.42 20.24 4.76
CA ALA A 316 2.25 18.80 4.59
C ALA A 316 0.89 18.30 5.10
N ARG A 317 0.46 18.76 6.29
CA ARG A 317 -0.84 18.37 6.87
C ARG A 317 -2.01 18.93 6.07
N LEU A 318 -1.90 20.19 5.63
CA LEU A 318 -2.94 20.81 4.80
C LEU A 318 -3.05 20.11 3.43
N ALA A 319 -1.92 19.76 2.81
CA ALA A 319 -1.88 19.02 1.56
C ALA A 319 -2.51 17.62 1.69
N ALA A 320 -2.22 16.91 2.79
CA ALA A 320 -2.85 15.62 3.08
C ALA A 320 -4.37 15.75 3.29
N ALA A 321 -4.80 16.76 4.04
CA ALA A 321 -6.22 17.01 4.29
C ALA A 321 -6.98 17.36 3.01
N LEU A 322 -6.38 18.13 2.09
CA LEU A 322 -6.95 18.45 0.79
C LEU A 322 -7.06 17.21 -0.12
N ASN A 323 -5.97 16.42 -0.24
CA ASN A 323 -6.00 15.17 -1.03
C ASN A 323 -7.09 14.20 -0.55
N ARG A 324 -7.28 14.11 0.77
CA ARG A 324 -8.27 13.25 1.42
C ARG A 324 -9.65 13.89 1.55
N SER A 325 -9.83 15.11 1.05
CA SER A 325 -11.04 15.92 1.20
C SER A 325 -11.59 15.92 2.64
N SER A 326 -10.72 16.05 3.64
CA SER A 326 -11.04 15.84 5.06
C SER A 326 -11.31 17.12 5.86
N LEU A 327 -11.23 18.29 5.24
CA LEU A 327 -11.39 19.56 5.97
C LEU A 327 -12.84 19.82 6.39
N LEU A 328 -13.82 19.40 5.58
CA LEU A 328 -15.24 19.67 5.82
C LEU A 328 -15.99 18.53 6.53
N VAL A 329 -15.32 17.43 6.88
CA VAL A 329 -15.96 16.33 7.64
C VAL A 329 -16.02 16.68 9.14
N ALA A 330 -16.82 15.94 9.91
CA ALA A 330 -16.83 16.07 11.36
C ALA A 330 -15.42 15.89 11.96
N GLY A 331 -14.98 16.86 12.77
CA GLY A 331 -13.62 16.92 13.31
C GLY A 331 -12.56 17.50 12.36
N GLY A 332 -12.93 17.82 11.12
CA GLY A 332 -12.02 18.32 10.08
C GLY A 332 -11.35 19.65 10.38
N ASN A 333 -11.85 20.40 11.35
CA ASN A 333 -11.23 21.62 11.87
C ASN A 333 -10.00 21.37 12.76
N ASN A 334 -9.65 20.11 13.03
CA ASN A 334 -8.41 19.73 13.73
C ASN A 334 -7.67 18.66 12.90
N GLN A 335 -6.60 19.04 12.20
CA GLN A 335 -5.84 18.12 11.35
C GLN A 335 -4.44 17.85 11.90
N PRO A 336 -3.92 16.61 11.76
CA PRO A 336 -4.61 15.42 11.23
C PRO A 336 -5.45 14.70 12.31
N ASP A 337 -5.35 15.11 13.58
CA ASP A 337 -5.81 14.31 14.72
C ASP A 337 -7.33 14.19 14.86
N GLY A 338 -8.10 15.11 14.28
CA GLY A 338 -9.58 15.14 14.37
C GLY A 338 -10.29 14.29 13.33
N VAL A 339 -9.57 13.65 12.39
CA VAL A 339 -10.18 12.87 11.31
C VAL A 339 -9.65 11.45 11.26
N ALA A 340 -10.56 10.48 11.39
CA ALA A 340 -10.23 9.07 11.25
C ALA A 340 -10.11 8.66 9.76
N PRO A 341 -9.28 7.64 9.43
CA PRO A 341 -9.14 7.15 8.05
C PRO A 341 -10.46 6.79 7.35
N ALA A 342 -11.45 6.29 8.09
CA ALA A 342 -12.78 5.97 7.56
C ALA A 342 -13.54 7.19 7.00
N GLN A 343 -13.13 8.41 7.34
CA GLN A 343 -13.71 9.67 6.88
C GLN A 343 -12.97 10.28 5.69
N TYR A 344 -11.88 9.67 5.22
CA TYR A 344 -11.16 10.14 4.03
C TYR A 344 -11.98 9.89 2.76
N TYR A 345 -11.78 10.76 1.76
CA TYR A 345 -12.36 10.65 0.42
C TYR A 345 -13.89 10.61 0.36
N ARG A 346 -14.55 11.27 1.33
CA ARG A 346 -16.02 11.30 1.44
C ARG A 346 -16.68 12.43 0.65
N ASP A 347 -15.92 13.46 0.26
CA ASP A 347 -16.43 14.50 -0.63
C ASP A 347 -16.44 14.01 -2.08
N ALA A 348 -17.36 14.54 -2.88
CA ALA A 348 -17.42 14.25 -4.31
C ALA A 348 -16.18 14.78 -5.05
N THR A 349 -15.57 15.87 -4.56
CA THR A 349 -14.29 16.39 -5.05
C THR A 349 -13.18 15.93 -4.11
N THR A 350 -12.44 14.92 -4.55
CA THR A 350 -11.31 14.37 -3.78
C THR A 350 -10.22 13.81 -4.71
N ASN A 351 -9.09 13.34 -4.16
CA ASN A 351 -8.10 12.62 -4.94
C ASN A 351 -8.59 11.18 -5.21
N HIS A 352 -9.30 10.99 -6.33
CA HIS A 352 -9.88 9.69 -6.67
C HIS A 352 -8.85 8.62 -7.04
N TYR A 353 -7.67 9.01 -7.53
CA TYR A 353 -6.55 8.09 -7.67
C TYR A 353 -6.17 7.51 -6.30
N ALA A 354 -5.90 8.35 -5.30
CA ALA A 354 -5.54 7.89 -3.96
C ALA A 354 -6.68 7.09 -3.29
N ARG A 355 -7.93 7.53 -3.46
CA ARG A 355 -9.12 6.77 -3.01
C ARG A 355 -9.10 5.35 -3.55
N LEU A 356 -8.84 5.17 -4.85
CA LEU A 356 -8.85 3.87 -5.50
C LEU A 356 -7.62 3.04 -5.14
N VAL A 357 -6.43 3.64 -5.05
CA VAL A 357 -5.22 2.94 -4.58
C VAL A 357 -5.44 2.34 -3.20
N HIS A 358 -5.98 3.11 -2.25
CA HIS A 358 -6.26 2.64 -0.89
C HIS A 358 -7.38 1.61 -0.77
N GLN A 359 -8.14 1.33 -1.84
CA GLN A 359 -9.06 0.18 -1.86
C GLN A 359 -8.32 -1.15 -1.99
N TYR A 360 -7.11 -1.14 -2.55
CA TYR A 360 -6.32 -2.35 -2.82
C TYR A 360 -5.01 -2.39 -2.04
N ALA A 361 -4.44 -1.23 -1.71
CA ALA A 361 -3.21 -1.10 -0.95
C ALA A 361 -3.52 -0.85 0.52
N SER A 362 -3.07 -1.75 1.40
CA SER A 362 -3.00 -1.52 2.84
C SER A 362 -1.73 -0.75 3.26
N ILE A 363 -0.73 -0.68 2.37
CA ILE A 363 0.58 -0.05 2.58
C ILE A 363 1.10 0.56 1.27
N GLY A 364 1.92 1.60 1.40
CA GLY A 364 2.48 2.39 0.29
C GLY A 364 1.70 3.70 0.07
N TYR A 365 2.42 4.75 -0.29
CA TYR A 365 1.84 6.09 -0.44
C TYR A 365 1.20 6.31 -1.81
N ALA A 366 -0.04 6.83 -1.83
CA ALA A 366 -0.71 7.21 -3.07
C ALA A 366 -0.47 8.68 -3.47
N PHE A 367 0.03 9.51 -2.55
CA PHE A 367 0.45 10.89 -2.81
C PHE A 367 1.57 11.29 -1.83
N PRO A 368 2.32 12.40 -2.07
CA PRO A 368 3.55 12.65 -1.32
C PRO A 368 3.38 12.71 0.21
N TYR A 369 2.30 13.30 0.72
CA TYR A 369 2.06 13.45 2.17
C TYR A 369 1.05 12.47 2.74
N ASP A 370 0.96 11.29 2.14
CA ASP A 370 0.05 10.25 2.60
C ASP A 370 0.54 9.56 3.90
N ASP A 371 1.75 9.92 4.34
CA ASP A 371 2.35 9.62 5.64
C ASP A 371 1.73 10.37 6.79
N VAL A 372 1.12 11.51 6.52
CA VAL A 372 0.42 12.29 7.52
C VAL A 372 -0.75 11.46 8.03
N GLY A 373 -0.78 11.19 9.33
CA GLY A 373 -1.90 10.55 10.01
C GLY A 373 -2.11 11.15 11.39
N PRO A 374 -3.23 10.82 12.06
CA PRO A 374 -3.43 11.16 13.46
C PRO A 374 -2.21 10.77 14.30
N THR A 375 -1.92 11.55 15.34
CA THR A 375 -0.79 11.32 16.24
C THR A 375 -0.84 9.90 16.81
N GLY A 376 0.24 9.14 16.60
CA GLY A 376 0.33 7.73 17.00
C GLY A 376 -0.19 6.73 15.96
N ALA A 377 -0.63 7.18 14.79
CA ALA A 377 -0.95 6.28 13.67
C ALA A 377 0.26 5.44 13.28
N GLN A 378 0.00 4.19 12.89
CA GLN A 378 1.02 3.30 12.40
C GLN A 378 1.58 3.80 11.06
N PRO A 379 2.89 3.65 10.80
CA PRO A 379 3.45 3.92 9.49
C PRO A 379 2.79 3.03 8.43
N VAL A 380 2.42 3.64 7.31
CA VAL A 380 1.83 2.96 6.13
C VAL A 380 2.69 3.16 4.89
N ASP A 381 3.96 3.46 5.08
CA ASP A 381 4.88 3.95 4.06
C ASP A 381 5.44 2.85 3.15
N GLY A 382 5.04 1.60 3.40
CA GLY A 382 5.40 0.46 2.58
C GLY A 382 6.92 0.23 2.56
N HIS A 383 7.59 0.52 3.67
CA HIS A 383 9.03 0.41 3.78
C HIS A 383 9.51 -0.81 4.58
N LEU A 384 10.76 -1.17 4.34
CA LEU A 384 11.59 -2.04 5.14
C LEU A 384 12.79 -1.24 5.61
N GLN A 385 13.19 -1.39 6.87
CA GLN A 385 14.43 -0.81 7.37
C GLN A 385 15.18 -1.77 8.27
N ASP A 386 16.41 -2.11 7.91
CA ASP A 386 17.28 -2.98 8.70
C ASP A 386 18.68 -2.38 8.83
N PRO A 387 19.22 -2.20 10.04
CA PRO A 387 20.57 -1.65 10.24
C PRO A 387 21.70 -2.63 9.89
N ALA A 388 21.42 -3.93 9.82
CA ALA A 388 22.36 -4.97 9.39
C ALA A 388 21.63 -6.12 8.68
N PRO A 389 21.14 -5.89 7.45
CA PRO A 389 20.43 -6.90 6.67
C PRO A 389 21.38 -8.03 6.30
N THR A 390 20.90 -9.27 6.40
CA THR A 390 21.61 -10.48 5.95
C THR A 390 21.06 -11.03 4.64
N SER A 391 19.81 -10.68 4.29
CA SER A 391 19.20 -11.02 3.01
C SER A 391 18.10 -10.02 2.65
N TRP A 392 17.94 -9.76 1.36
CA TRP A 392 16.85 -8.97 0.81
C TRP A 392 16.22 -9.70 -0.38
N THR A 393 14.91 -9.73 -0.47
CA THR A 393 14.16 -10.31 -1.58
C THR A 393 13.25 -9.24 -2.18
N VAL A 394 13.22 -9.16 -3.51
CA VAL A 394 12.27 -8.35 -4.27
C VAL A 394 11.60 -9.25 -5.31
N ALA A 395 10.27 -9.29 -5.30
CA ALA A 395 9.50 -10.12 -6.22
C ALA A 395 8.58 -9.26 -7.10
N LEU A 396 8.54 -9.57 -8.40
CA LEU A 396 7.57 -9.02 -9.34
C LEU A 396 6.34 -9.93 -9.39
N GLY A 397 5.15 -9.38 -9.21
CA GLY A 397 3.88 -10.11 -9.30
C GLY A 397 3.20 -10.31 -7.95
N PRO A 398 1.91 -10.70 -7.95
CA PRO A 398 1.10 -10.83 -6.74
C PRO A 398 1.52 -12.01 -5.84
N GLY A 399 2.33 -12.95 -6.35
CA GLY A 399 2.83 -14.11 -5.60
C GLY A 399 2.81 -15.41 -6.41
N ALA A 400 3.67 -16.38 -6.07
CA ALA A 400 3.66 -17.73 -6.63
C ALA A 400 2.47 -18.53 -6.07
N GLY A 401 1.30 -18.20 -6.59
CA GLY A 401 -0.03 -18.72 -6.22
C GLY A 401 -1.16 -18.00 -6.97
N GLY A 402 -0.83 -17.00 -7.80
CA GLY A 402 -1.78 -16.21 -8.59
C GLY A 402 -2.38 -17.00 -9.75
N GLY A 403 -3.39 -17.81 -9.43
CA GLY A 403 -4.39 -18.28 -10.37
C GLY A 403 -5.77 -17.95 -9.83
N THR A 404 -6.20 -16.69 -9.80
CA THR A 404 -7.63 -16.32 -9.92
C THR A 404 -7.77 -14.89 -10.48
N THR A 405 -8.54 -14.81 -11.56
CA THR A 405 -9.09 -13.65 -12.29
C THR A 405 -9.57 -12.50 -11.38
N PRO A 406 -9.51 -11.21 -11.84
CA PRO A 406 -9.51 -9.98 -11.01
C PRO A 406 -10.69 -9.79 -10.04
N PRO A 407 -10.47 -9.12 -8.89
CA PRO A 407 -11.55 -8.67 -8.01
C PRO A 407 -12.15 -7.37 -8.53
N GLY A 408 -13.47 -7.40 -8.75
CA GLY A 408 -14.29 -6.24 -9.00
C GLY A 408 -15.03 -5.87 -7.71
N SER A 409 -14.71 -4.69 -7.17
CA SER A 409 -15.46 -4.00 -6.11
C SER A 409 -15.08 -4.34 -4.65
N GLY A 410 -13.92 -3.82 -4.21
CA GLY A 410 -13.66 -3.40 -2.81
C GLY A 410 -14.03 -4.39 -1.71
N GLY A 411 -13.74 -5.67 -1.90
CA GLY A 411 -14.15 -6.74 -1.02
C GLY A 411 -13.07 -7.80 -0.78
N THR A 412 -13.09 -8.48 0.37
CA THR A 412 -12.19 -9.62 0.62
C THR A 412 -12.55 -10.75 -0.35
N SER A 413 -11.60 -11.24 -1.15
CA SER A 413 -11.87 -12.34 -2.09
C SER A 413 -12.37 -13.57 -1.35
N ALA A 414 -13.50 -14.13 -1.78
CA ALA A 414 -14.03 -15.40 -1.27
C ALA A 414 -13.03 -16.55 -1.47
N TYR A 415 -12.15 -16.42 -2.46
CA TYR A 415 -11.14 -17.43 -2.84
C TYR A 415 -9.80 -17.28 -2.10
N SER A 416 -9.72 -16.32 -1.17
CA SER A 416 -8.62 -16.22 -0.21
C SER A 416 -8.97 -16.94 1.09
N THR A 417 -7.96 -17.24 1.91
CA THR A 417 -8.22 -17.73 3.28
C THR A 417 -8.69 -16.56 4.13
N ILE A 418 -9.90 -16.66 4.65
CA ILE A 418 -10.50 -15.67 5.53
C ILE A 418 -10.41 -16.20 6.96
N GLN A 419 -9.66 -15.48 7.80
CA GLN A 419 -9.53 -15.79 9.23
C GLN A 419 -10.87 -15.56 9.94
N ALA A 420 -11.28 -16.48 10.82
CA ALA A 420 -12.58 -16.42 11.46
C ALA A 420 -12.70 -15.19 12.36
N GLU A 421 -11.64 -14.84 13.08
CA GLU A 421 -11.54 -13.68 13.96
C GLU A 421 -11.52 -12.33 13.21
N ALA A 422 -11.35 -12.35 11.88
CA ALA A 422 -11.38 -11.15 11.04
C ALA A 422 -12.81 -10.67 10.73
N TYR A 423 -13.80 -11.05 11.54
CA TYR A 423 -15.18 -10.63 11.37
C TYR A 423 -15.33 -9.10 11.54
N ASN A 424 -16.26 -8.50 10.80
CA ASN A 424 -16.64 -7.10 10.93
C ASN A 424 -17.71 -6.88 12.01
N ALA A 425 -18.53 -7.89 12.28
CA ALA A 425 -19.50 -7.92 13.37
C ALA A 425 -19.77 -9.38 13.77
N GLN A 426 -20.22 -9.59 15.01
CA GLN A 426 -20.59 -10.91 15.52
C GLN A 426 -21.74 -10.81 16.52
N SER A 427 -22.39 -11.95 16.79
CA SER A 427 -23.25 -12.12 17.95
C SER A 427 -22.96 -13.46 18.64
N GLY A 428 -22.74 -13.40 19.96
CA GLY A 428 -22.63 -14.55 20.86
C GLY A 428 -21.27 -15.26 20.89
N THR A 429 -20.31 -14.89 20.05
CA THR A 429 -19.03 -15.58 19.93
C THR A 429 -17.90 -14.87 20.69
N GLN A 430 -16.82 -15.61 20.99
CA GLN A 430 -15.58 -15.06 21.56
C GLN A 430 -14.34 -15.55 20.82
N THR A 431 -13.21 -14.85 20.97
CA THR A 431 -11.93 -15.29 20.39
C THR A 431 -11.01 -15.90 21.45
N GLU A 432 -10.21 -16.89 21.06
CA GLU A 432 -9.15 -17.48 21.88
C GLU A 432 -7.87 -17.77 21.08
N PRO A 433 -6.71 -17.97 21.75
CA PRO A 433 -5.48 -18.36 21.05
C PRO A 433 -5.62 -19.69 20.32
N CYS A 434 -5.32 -19.70 19.04
CA CYS A 434 -5.43 -20.89 18.20
C CYS A 434 -4.20 -21.79 18.32
N GLY A 435 -4.44 -23.07 18.63
CA GLY A 435 -3.44 -24.14 18.67
C GLY A 435 -3.16 -24.82 17.32
N ASP A 436 -3.76 -24.35 16.22
CA ASP A 436 -3.54 -24.90 14.88
C ASP A 436 -2.17 -24.50 14.31
N THR A 437 -1.80 -25.14 13.21
CA THR A 437 -0.60 -24.77 12.44
C THR A 437 -0.73 -23.33 11.92
N GLY A 438 0.19 -22.46 12.36
CA GLY A 438 0.16 -21.02 12.04
C GLY A 438 -0.15 -20.14 13.26
N GLY A 439 -0.68 -20.70 14.34
CA GLY A 439 -1.07 -19.96 15.53
C GLY A 439 -2.18 -18.93 15.24
N GLY A 440 -2.19 -17.82 15.98
CA GLY A 440 -3.17 -16.74 15.80
C GLY A 440 -4.31 -16.82 16.80
N MET A 441 -5.51 -16.41 16.39
CA MET A 441 -6.73 -16.56 17.16
C MET A 441 -7.71 -17.44 16.40
N ASP A 442 -8.63 -18.07 17.11
CA ASP A 442 -9.81 -18.69 16.53
C ASP A 442 -11.08 -18.12 17.18
N VAL A 443 -12.25 -18.43 16.62
CA VAL A 443 -13.54 -18.04 17.18
C VAL A 443 -14.22 -19.28 17.78
N GLY A 444 -14.60 -19.18 19.05
CA GLY A 444 -15.24 -20.24 19.83
C GLY A 444 -16.43 -19.73 20.66
N TRP A 445 -16.85 -20.56 21.62
CA TRP A 445 -18.11 -20.39 22.39
C TRP A 445 -19.34 -20.27 21.49
N ILE A 446 -19.37 -21.07 20.43
CA ILE A 446 -20.38 -20.97 19.37
C ILE A 446 -21.50 -21.98 19.60
N ALA A 447 -22.72 -21.46 19.78
CA ALA A 447 -23.96 -22.22 19.85
C ALA A 447 -24.97 -21.79 18.78
N ALA A 448 -26.10 -22.50 18.69
CA ALA A 448 -27.17 -22.14 17.77
C ALA A 448 -27.72 -20.74 18.04
N GLY A 449 -27.80 -19.92 16.99
CA GLY A 449 -28.24 -18.53 17.04
C GLY A 449 -27.10 -17.50 16.92
N ASP A 450 -25.86 -17.94 17.10
CA ASP A 450 -24.68 -17.09 16.94
C ASP A 450 -24.35 -16.84 15.47
N TRP A 451 -23.59 -15.80 15.20
CA TRP A 451 -23.14 -15.50 13.84
C TRP A 451 -21.89 -14.62 13.77
N LEU A 452 -21.19 -14.72 12.65
CA LEU A 452 -20.07 -13.88 12.23
C LEU A 452 -20.41 -13.21 10.90
N LYS A 453 -20.13 -11.91 10.77
CA LYS A 453 -20.31 -11.14 9.53
C LYS A 453 -18.96 -10.74 8.96
N TYR A 454 -18.78 -10.96 7.67
CA TYR A 454 -17.66 -10.48 6.86
C TYR A 454 -18.22 -9.57 5.77
N ALA A 455 -17.90 -8.29 5.84
CA ALA A 455 -18.41 -7.29 4.94
C ALA A 455 -17.76 -7.41 3.57
N ARG A 456 -18.57 -7.33 2.52
CA ARG A 456 -18.11 -7.22 1.14
C ARG A 456 -17.17 -8.37 0.74
N VAL A 457 -17.56 -9.63 0.89
CA VAL A 457 -16.82 -10.76 0.33
C VAL A 457 -17.09 -10.87 -1.18
N ASP A 458 -16.03 -10.89 -1.99
CA ASP A 458 -16.10 -10.94 -3.45
C ASP A 458 -16.01 -12.38 -3.99
N PHE A 459 -17.12 -12.89 -4.52
CA PHE A 459 -17.24 -14.21 -5.14
C PHE A 459 -16.87 -14.21 -6.62
N GLY A 460 -16.48 -13.06 -7.19
CA GLY A 460 -16.10 -12.93 -8.60
C GLY A 460 -17.25 -13.20 -9.57
N SER A 461 -16.94 -13.38 -10.86
CA SER A 461 -17.94 -13.59 -11.91
C SER A 461 -18.38 -15.05 -12.09
N SER A 462 -17.73 -15.99 -11.42
CA SER A 462 -18.00 -17.43 -11.49
C SER A 462 -18.32 -17.94 -10.10
N SER A 463 -19.38 -18.71 -9.93
CA SER A 463 -19.72 -19.29 -8.63
C SER A 463 -18.63 -20.24 -8.13
N PRO A 464 -18.33 -20.28 -6.82
CA PRO A 464 -17.51 -21.33 -6.24
C PRO A 464 -18.17 -22.70 -6.40
N ARG A 465 -17.36 -23.75 -6.29
CA ARG A 465 -17.78 -25.17 -6.24
C ARG A 465 -17.75 -25.75 -4.83
N GLN A 466 -16.81 -25.32 -3.99
CA GLN A 466 -16.73 -25.77 -2.61
C GLN A 466 -16.54 -24.62 -1.63
N PHE A 467 -17.02 -24.85 -0.42
CA PHE A 467 -16.73 -24.11 0.79
C PHE A 467 -15.88 -25.00 1.70
N LEU A 468 -14.76 -24.48 2.20
CA LEU A 468 -13.84 -25.17 3.11
C LEU A 468 -13.79 -24.39 4.42
N ALA A 469 -13.97 -25.05 5.56
CA ALA A 469 -13.79 -24.44 6.87
C ALA A 469 -12.86 -25.28 7.74
N ARG A 470 -11.98 -24.61 8.50
CA ARG A 470 -11.07 -25.24 9.47
C ARG A 470 -11.71 -25.20 10.84
N LEU A 471 -12.17 -26.36 11.29
CA LEU A 471 -13.07 -26.53 12.42
C LEU A 471 -12.47 -27.45 13.48
N ALA A 472 -12.80 -27.19 14.74
CA ALA A 472 -12.49 -28.05 15.89
C ALA A 472 -13.72 -28.14 16.80
N SER A 473 -13.89 -29.27 17.50
CA SER A 473 -15.01 -29.48 18.42
C SER A 473 -14.64 -30.46 19.52
N GLY A 474 -14.76 -30.00 20.77
CA GLY A 474 -14.69 -30.82 21.98
C GLY A 474 -16.06 -31.11 22.59
N ALA A 475 -17.13 -30.96 21.82
CA ALA A 475 -18.50 -31.00 22.33
C ALA A 475 -18.89 -32.38 22.93
N ALA A 476 -19.79 -32.40 23.91
CA ALA A 476 -20.24 -33.65 24.51
C ALA A 476 -20.97 -34.56 23.50
N ALA A 477 -21.06 -35.86 23.79
CA ALA A 477 -21.82 -36.79 22.96
C ALA A 477 -23.28 -36.33 22.81
N GLY A 478 -23.78 -36.28 21.58
CA GLY A 478 -25.12 -35.78 21.25
C GLY A 478 -25.20 -34.26 21.03
N VAL A 479 -24.10 -33.51 21.18
CA VAL A 479 -24.00 -32.10 20.81
C VAL A 479 -23.38 -31.98 19.41
N SER A 480 -24.13 -31.40 18.49
CA SER A 480 -23.70 -31.11 17.12
C SER A 480 -24.48 -29.92 16.57
N GLY A 481 -24.00 -29.38 15.47
CA GLY A 481 -24.66 -28.27 14.79
C GLY A 481 -24.16 -28.09 13.37
N ALA A 482 -24.67 -27.04 12.73
CA ALA A 482 -24.33 -26.68 11.36
C ALA A 482 -23.66 -25.31 11.31
N VAL A 483 -22.60 -25.21 10.51
CA VAL A 483 -21.98 -23.94 10.09
C VAL A 483 -22.53 -23.60 8.70
N LEU A 484 -23.35 -22.56 8.61
CA LEU A 484 -23.95 -22.13 7.35
C LEU A 484 -23.33 -20.84 6.85
N ALA A 485 -22.86 -20.84 5.59
CA ALA A 485 -22.45 -19.64 4.89
C ALA A 485 -23.66 -19.00 4.18
N ARG A 486 -23.99 -17.75 4.51
CA ARG A 486 -25.15 -17.01 3.99
C ARG A 486 -24.78 -15.69 3.37
N LEU A 487 -25.54 -15.24 2.37
CA LEU A 487 -25.33 -13.93 1.73
C LEU A 487 -26.26 -12.86 2.27
N ASP A 488 -25.72 -11.65 2.40
CA ASP A 488 -26.34 -10.35 2.66
C ASP A 488 -27.05 -10.18 4.02
N SER A 489 -27.42 -11.26 4.71
CA SER A 489 -28.01 -11.21 6.06
C SER A 489 -27.95 -12.55 6.80
N VAL A 490 -28.18 -12.53 8.13
CA VAL A 490 -28.28 -13.73 8.98
C VAL A 490 -29.41 -14.69 8.57
N SER A 491 -30.44 -14.20 7.86
CA SER A 491 -31.53 -15.00 7.31
C SER A 491 -31.47 -15.13 5.79
N GLY A 492 -30.37 -14.71 5.17
CA GLY A 492 -30.18 -14.72 3.73
C GLY A 492 -29.95 -16.12 3.14
N PRO A 493 -29.80 -16.21 1.81
CA PRO A 493 -29.63 -17.48 1.10
C PRO A 493 -28.41 -18.26 1.61
N VAL A 494 -28.57 -19.55 1.89
CA VAL A 494 -27.47 -20.45 2.25
C VAL A 494 -26.70 -20.84 0.99
N VAL A 495 -25.40 -20.52 0.96
CA VAL A 495 -24.47 -20.85 -0.11
C VAL A 495 -23.84 -22.23 0.11
N ALA A 496 -23.53 -22.55 1.37
CA ALA A 496 -22.97 -23.83 1.79
C ALA A 496 -23.32 -24.12 3.25
N GLU A 497 -23.28 -25.39 3.61
CA GLU A 497 -23.57 -25.88 4.95
C GLU A 497 -22.62 -27.02 5.30
N ILE A 498 -22.02 -26.95 6.49
CA ILE A 498 -21.20 -28.00 7.08
C ILE A 498 -21.85 -28.45 8.38
N ASP A 499 -22.33 -29.69 8.42
CA ASP A 499 -22.66 -30.35 9.68
C ASP A 499 -21.38 -30.74 10.40
N PHE A 500 -21.28 -30.38 11.68
CA PHE A 500 -20.09 -30.63 12.48
C PHE A 500 -20.44 -31.09 13.90
N ALA A 501 -19.63 -32.02 14.39
CA ALA A 501 -19.75 -32.62 15.71
C ALA A 501 -18.34 -32.84 16.28
N ASN A 502 -18.27 -33.35 17.52
CA ASN A 502 -17.02 -33.64 18.21
C ASN A 502 -16.02 -34.40 17.33
N ASN A 503 -14.80 -33.86 17.23
CA ASN A 503 -13.70 -34.44 16.47
C ASN A 503 -12.42 -34.66 17.31
N GLY A 504 -12.54 -34.63 18.63
CA GLY A 504 -11.47 -34.98 19.56
C GLY A 504 -10.97 -33.83 20.44
N GLY A 505 -11.49 -32.61 20.31
CA GLY A 505 -11.17 -31.50 21.20
C GLY A 505 -11.33 -30.11 20.59
N TRP A 506 -11.43 -29.09 21.45
CA TRP A 506 -11.64 -27.68 21.06
C TRP A 506 -10.49 -27.07 20.25
N GLN A 507 -9.31 -27.69 20.28
CA GLN A 507 -8.13 -27.27 19.54
C GLN A 507 -7.61 -28.40 18.64
N GLN A 508 -8.47 -29.37 18.28
CA GLN A 508 -8.16 -30.45 17.33
C GLN A 508 -8.73 -30.08 15.96
N TRP A 509 -7.88 -29.57 15.08
CA TRP A 509 -8.31 -28.89 13.87
C TRP A 509 -8.40 -29.83 12.65
N GLN A 510 -9.52 -29.79 11.94
CA GLN A 510 -9.70 -30.44 10.65
C GLN A 510 -10.31 -29.50 9.61
N THR A 511 -9.96 -29.67 8.34
CA THR A 511 -10.55 -28.90 7.24
C THR A 511 -11.70 -29.71 6.65
N VAL A 512 -12.91 -29.15 6.70
CA VAL A 512 -14.13 -29.82 6.25
C VAL A 512 -14.65 -29.16 4.98
N PRO A 513 -14.87 -29.92 3.89
CA PRO A 513 -15.46 -29.42 2.67
C PRO A 513 -17.00 -29.51 2.67
N ALA A 514 -17.66 -28.55 2.04
CA ALA A 514 -19.05 -28.58 1.65
C ALA A 514 -19.22 -28.15 0.19
N ASN A 515 -20.21 -28.74 -0.49
CA ASN A 515 -20.58 -28.31 -1.84
C ASN A 515 -21.39 -27.02 -1.79
N ILE A 516 -21.25 -26.21 -2.83
CA ILE A 516 -22.06 -24.99 -2.99
C ILE A 516 -23.47 -25.38 -3.44
N VAL A 517 -24.47 -25.01 -2.64
CA VAL A 517 -25.90 -25.35 -2.88
C VAL A 517 -26.66 -24.19 -3.53
N THR A 518 -26.20 -22.95 -3.33
CA THR A 518 -26.72 -21.76 -4.00
C THR A 518 -25.56 -21.03 -4.68
N PRO A 519 -25.63 -20.76 -6.00
CA PRO A 519 -24.59 -20.01 -6.68
C PRO A 519 -24.35 -18.63 -6.05
N ALA A 520 -23.10 -18.22 -5.94
CA ALA A 520 -22.71 -16.93 -5.39
C ALA A 520 -21.72 -16.25 -6.34
N THR A 521 -22.04 -15.04 -6.81
CA THR A 521 -21.19 -14.24 -7.71
C THR A 521 -21.33 -12.77 -7.36
N GLY A 522 -20.28 -11.98 -7.58
CA GLY A 522 -20.25 -10.58 -7.18
C GLY A 522 -19.95 -10.43 -5.68
N VAL A 523 -20.21 -9.24 -5.15
CA VAL A 523 -19.78 -8.86 -3.80
C VAL A 523 -20.97 -8.83 -2.85
N HIS A 524 -20.85 -9.56 -1.75
CA HIS A 524 -21.92 -9.76 -0.76
C HIS A 524 -21.39 -9.55 0.66
N ASP A 525 -22.26 -9.15 1.60
CA ASP A 525 -21.92 -9.36 3.00
C ASP A 525 -22.07 -10.86 3.32
N LEU A 526 -20.99 -11.54 3.69
CA LEU A 526 -21.03 -12.96 4.03
C LEU A 526 -21.31 -13.13 5.52
N TYR A 527 -22.22 -14.02 5.86
CA TYR A 527 -22.51 -14.41 7.23
C TYR A 527 -22.16 -15.89 7.43
N LEU A 528 -21.40 -16.21 8.48
CA LEU A 528 -21.41 -17.55 9.04
C LEU A 528 -22.46 -17.56 10.15
N THR A 529 -23.49 -18.38 10.02
CA THR A 529 -24.52 -18.57 11.06
C THR A 529 -24.45 -19.98 11.59
N PHE A 530 -24.78 -20.15 12.87
CA PHE A 530 -24.68 -21.43 13.55
C PHE A 530 -26.06 -21.94 13.98
N ALA A 531 -26.35 -23.20 13.71
CA ALA A 531 -27.63 -23.84 13.99
C ALA A 531 -27.44 -25.22 14.65
N GLY A 532 -28.52 -25.79 15.16
CA GLY A 532 -28.51 -27.09 15.83
C GLY A 532 -28.55 -26.94 17.36
N SER A 533 -27.50 -27.38 18.04
CA SER A 533 -27.44 -27.39 19.50
C SER A 533 -27.39 -26.00 20.14
N SER A 534 -28.12 -25.82 21.26
CA SER A 534 -28.03 -24.63 22.12
C SER A 534 -26.81 -24.61 23.06
N ALA A 535 -26.05 -25.71 23.10
CA ALA A 535 -24.73 -25.78 23.75
C ALA A 535 -23.62 -25.60 22.72
N ASP A 536 -22.50 -25.01 23.15
CA ASP A 536 -21.32 -24.77 22.33
C ASP A 536 -20.89 -26.05 21.60
N PHE A 537 -20.69 -25.96 20.29
CA PHE A 537 -20.45 -27.16 19.47
C PHE A 537 -19.27 -27.05 18.52
N VAL A 538 -18.73 -25.86 18.23
CA VAL A 538 -17.66 -25.68 17.24
C VAL A 538 -16.76 -24.49 17.54
N ASN A 539 -15.48 -24.62 17.22
CA ASN A 539 -14.55 -23.51 17.01
C ASN A 539 -14.21 -23.41 15.51
N VAL A 540 -14.01 -22.19 15.03
CA VAL A 540 -13.67 -21.88 13.63
C VAL A 540 -12.35 -21.12 13.59
N ASN A 541 -11.36 -21.64 12.88
CA ASN A 541 -10.06 -20.96 12.67
C ASN A 541 -10.11 -20.09 11.40
N TRP A 542 -10.40 -20.70 10.25
CA TRP A 542 -10.51 -19.98 8.98
C TRP A 542 -11.47 -20.68 8.03
N PHE A 543 -11.88 -19.99 6.98
CA PHE A 543 -12.62 -20.58 5.86
C PHE A 543 -12.18 -20.01 4.51
N THR A 544 -12.54 -20.70 3.44
CA THR A 544 -12.31 -20.25 2.05
C THR A 544 -13.27 -20.91 1.08
N PHE A 545 -13.47 -20.29 -0.09
CA PHE A 545 -14.20 -20.87 -1.21
C PHE A 545 -13.24 -21.29 -2.33
N THR A 546 -13.57 -22.34 -3.06
CA THR A 546 -12.75 -22.84 -4.17
C THR A 546 -13.58 -23.08 -5.43
N ARG A 547 -12.93 -23.03 -6.59
CA ARG A 547 -13.55 -23.07 -7.94
C ARG A 547 -13.63 -24.46 -8.56
#